data_AF-A0A1V5JTN7-F1
#
_entry.id   AF-A0A1V5JTN7-F1
#
_cell.length_a   1.000
_cell.length_b   1.000
_cell.length_c   1.000
_cell.angle_alpha   90.00
_cell.angle_beta   90.00
_cell.angle_gamma   90.00
#
_symmetry.space_group_name_H-M   'P 1'
#
loop_
_entity.id
_entity.type
_entity.pdbx_description
1 polymer ?
#
loop_
_entity_poly.entity_id
_entity_poly.type
_entity_poly.pdbx_seq_one_letter_code
_entity_poly.pdbx_strand_id
1 'polypeptide(L)' 'MTYIYELVQKTEAELLKTKNFGRKSLEEIKDKLAKMDLNIGMTLPELPSEDEIDKIRRRMEEEESK' A
#
# COMPACT_ATOMS: atom_id res chain seq x y z
N MET A 1 5.18 -6.15 5.16
CA MET A 1 4.11 -5.67 4.26
C MET A 1 2.83 -5.66 5.05
N THR A 2 2.60 -4.54 5.71
CA THR A 2 1.41 -4.31 6.54
C THR A 2 0.52 -3.28 5.85
N TYR A 3 1.09 -2.39 5.04
CA TYR A 3 0.35 -1.29 4.41
C TYR A 3 0.40 -1.30 2.88
N ILE A 4 -0.65 -0.73 2.27
CA ILE A 4 -0.77 -0.61 0.81
C ILE A 4 0.34 0.29 0.23
N TYR A 5 0.74 1.34 0.94
CA TYR A 5 1.80 2.24 0.47
C TYR A 5 3.16 1.53 0.32
N GLU A 6 3.44 0.51 1.13
CA GLU A 6 4.66 -0.30 0.99
C GLU A 6 4.60 -1.19 -0.25
N LEU A 7 3.41 -1.65 -0.61
CA LEU A 7 3.17 -2.54 -1.74
C LEU A 7 3.32 -1.81 -3.07
N VAL A 8 2.72 -0.63 -3.19
CA VAL A 8 2.72 0.18 -4.42
C VAL A 8 4.09 0.79 -4.75
N GLN A 9 4.95 0.96 -3.75
CA GLN A 9 6.32 1.46 -3.95
C GLN A 9 7.29 0.37 -4.45
N LYS A 10 6.92 -0.92 -4.36
CA LYS A 10 7.75 -2.01 -4.91
C LYS A 10 7.53 -2.18 -6.40
N THR A 11 8.55 -2.70 -7.07
CA THR A 11 8.45 -3.08 -8.48
C THR A 11 7.81 -4.46 -8.65
N GLU A 12 7.17 -4.69 -9.80
CA GLU A 12 6.59 -6.00 -10.15
C GLU A 12 7.61 -7.13 -10.07
N ALA A 13 8.86 -6.85 -10.48
CA ALA A 13 9.96 -7.82 -10.45
C ALA A 13 10.34 -8.22 -9.01
N GLU A 14 10.26 -7.30 -8.05
CA GLU A 14 10.49 -7.61 -6.64
C GLU A 14 9.34 -8.42 -6.05
N LEU A 15 8.10 -8.09 -6.41
CA LEU A 15 6.92 -8.82 -5.94
C LEU A 15 6.95 -10.27 -6.45
N LEU A 16 7.29 -10.49 -7.72
CA LEU A 16 7.43 -11.83 -8.31
C LEU A 16 8.58 -12.66 -7.73
N LYS A 17 9.55 -12.05 -7.03
CA LYS A 17 10.61 -12.77 -6.31
C LYS A 17 10.15 -13.27 -4.93
N THR A 18 8.98 -12.85 -4.46
CA THR A 18 8.46 -13.24 -3.14
C THR A 18 7.97 -14.69 -3.18
N LYS A 19 8.37 -15.50 -2.20
CA LYS A 19 7.95 -16.90 -2.09
C LYS A 19 6.42 -16.99 -2.00
N ASN A 20 5.79 -17.80 -2.86
CA ASN A 20 4.34 -17.95 -3.03
C ASN A 20 3.61 -16.78 -3.72
N PHE A 21 4.33 -15.83 -4.31
CA PHE A 21 3.73 -14.73 -5.07
C PHE A 21 3.89 -14.98 -6.57
N GLY A 22 2.77 -15.11 -7.29
CA GLY A 22 2.75 -15.43 -8.72
C GLY A 22 2.09 -14.36 -9.59
N ARG A 23 2.08 -14.58 -10.91
CA ARG A 23 1.48 -13.66 -11.89
C ARG A 23 0.00 -13.40 -11.63
N LYS A 24 -0.76 -14.44 -11.24
CA LYS A 24 -2.18 -14.31 -10.86
C LYS A 24 -2.37 -13.40 -9.65
N SER A 25 -1.55 -13.56 -8.60
CA SER A 25 -1.58 -12.69 -7.42
C SER A 25 -1.20 -11.25 -7.77
N LEU A 26 -0.27 -11.05 -8.70
CA LEU A 26 0.12 -9.73 -9.19
C LEU A 26 -1.04 -9.04 -9.92
N GLU A 27 -1.73 -9.74 -10.82
CA GLU A 27 -2.90 -9.22 -11.54
C GLU A 27 -4.04 -8.85 -10.58
N GLU A 28 -4.35 -9.73 -9.62
CA GLU A 28 -5.39 -9.45 -8.62
C GLU A 28 -5.08 -8.20 -7.77
N ILE A 29 -3.80 -7.98 -7.45
CA ILE A 29 -3.37 -6.77 -6.73
C ILE A 29 -3.48 -5.55 -7.64
N LYS A 30 -3.04 -5.62 -8.90
CA LYS A 30 -3.16 -4.52 -9.85
C LYS A 30 -4.62 -4.10 -10.04
N ASP A 31 -5.52 -5.05 -10.20
CA ASP A 31 -6.96 -4.77 -10.35
C ASP A 31 -7.55 -4.09 -9.11
N LYS A 32 -7.11 -4.50 -7.91
CA LYS A 32 -7.54 -3.84 -6.66
C LYS A 32 -6.99 -2.42 -6.55
N LEU A 33 -5.73 -2.22 -6.91
CA LEU A 33 -5.10 -0.90 -6.89
C LEU A 33 -5.72 0.04 -7.92
N ALA A 34 -6.02 -0.46 -9.13
CA ALA A 34 -6.66 0.31 -10.19
C ALA A 34 -8.04 0.84 -9.78
N LYS A 35 -8.81 0.11 -8.95
CA LYS A 35 -10.08 0.59 -8.38
C LYS A 35 -9.92 1.75 -7.39
N MET A 36 -8.71 1.97 -6.90
CA MET A 36 -8.34 3.06 -5.99
C MET A 36 -7.53 4.14 -6.71
N ASP A 37 -7.43 4.09 -8.06
CA ASP A 37 -6.56 4.94 -8.88
C ASP A 37 -5.06 4.84 -8.52
N LEU A 38 -4.64 3.68 -8.01
CA LEU A 38 -3.27 3.36 -7.58
C LEU A 38 -2.59 2.40 -8.58
N ASN A 39 -1.27 2.49 -8.70
CA ASN A 39 -0.46 1.61 -9.56
C ASN A 39 0.78 1.05 -8.85
N ILE A 40 1.24 -0.15 -9.21
CA ILE A 40 2.49 -0.73 -8.69
C ILE A 40 3.70 -0.01 -9.32
N GLY A 41 4.75 0.20 -8.54
CA GLY A 41 5.96 0.89 -8.98
C GLY A 41 5.82 2.41 -9.02
N MET A 42 4.82 2.97 -8.35
CA MET A 42 4.68 4.42 -8.25
C MET A 42 5.54 4.97 -7.12
N THR A 43 6.20 6.09 -7.39
CA THR A 43 6.83 6.92 -6.36
C THR A 43 5.77 7.84 -5.80
N LEU A 44 5.50 7.75 -4.50
CA LEU A 44 4.56 8.63 -3.80
C LEU A 44 5.37 9.70 -3.03
N PRO A 45 5.66 10.87 -3.64
CA PRO A 45 6.56 11.87 -3.04
C PRO A 45 5.96 12.61 -1.83
N GLU A 46 4.63 12.62 -1.68
CA GLU A 46 3.91 13.38 -0.64
C GLU A 46 3.20 12.48 0.39
N LEU A 47 3.75 11.30 0.68
CA LEU A 47 3.23 10.53 1.81
C LEU A 47 3.64 11.19 3.12
N PRO A 48 2.71 11.36 4.09
CA PRO A 48 3.07 11.72 5.44
C PRO A 48 4.08 10.71 6.00
N SER A 49 4.99 11.20 6.82
CA SER A 49 5.98 10.37 7.51
C SER A 49 5.29 9.29 8.35
N GLU A 50 5.98 8.21 8.69
CA GLU A 50 5.39 7.12 9.50
C GLU A 50 4.84 7.66 10.85
N ASP A 51 5.54 8.61 11.48
CA ASP A 51 5.06 9.35 12.65
C ASP A 51 3.78 10.16 12.41
N GLU A 52 3.60 10.71 11.20
CA GLU A 52 2.41 11.47 10.84
C GLU A 52 1.22 10.55 10.58
N ILE A 53 1.46 9.40 9.93
CA ILE A 53 0.45 8.35 9.73
C ILE A 53 -0.06 7.83 11.07
N ASP A 54 0.83 7.55 12.03
CA ASP A 54 0.46 7.08 13.37
C ASP A 54 -0.40 8.12 14.11
N LYS A 55 -0.01 9.40 14.04
CA LYS A 55 -0.80 10.52 14.61
C LYS A 55 -2.17 10.70 13.95
N ILE A 56 -2.28 10.48 12.63
CA ILE A 56 -3.56 10.52 11.93
C ILE A 56 -4.43 9.36 12.39
N ARG A 57 -3.88 8.14 12.43
CA ARG A 57 -4.58 6.94 12.87
C ARG A 57 -5.12 7.08 14.29
N ARG A 58 -4.27 7.51 15.23
CA ARG A 58 -4.66 7.72 16.63
C ARG A 58 -5.77 8.75 16.77
N ARG A 59 -5.72 9.84 15.99
CA ARG A 59 -6.81 10.84 15.96
C ARG A 59 -8.10 10.27 15.38
N MET A 60 -8.04 9.46 14.34
CA MET A 60 -9.24 8.83 13.79
C MET A 60 -9.85 7.83 14.77
N GLU A 61 -9.03 7.02 15.46
CA GLU A 61 -9.49 6.09 16.50
C GLU A 61 -10.12 6.81 17.71
N GLU A 62 -9.58 7.98 18.09
CA GLU A 62 -10.13 8.83 19.16
C GLU A 62 -11.47 9.48 18.78
N GLU A 63 -11.65 9.89 17.52
CA GLU A 63 -12.90 10.47 17.01
C GLU A 63 -13.98 9.40 16.77
N GLU A 64 -13.61 8.17 16.41
CA GLU A 64 -14.55 7.05 16.24
C GLU A 64 -15.08 6.50 17.58
N SER A 65 -14.34 6.75 18.68
CA SER A 65 -14.70 6.35 20.05
C SER A 65 -15.61 7.35 20.77
N LYS A 66 -15.92 8.50 20.14
CA LYS A 66 -16.86 9.51 20.64
C LYS A 66 -18.24 9.37 20.03
#